data_AF-A0ABD5TWB4-F1
#
_entry.id   AF-A0ABD5TWB4-F1
#
_cell.length_a   1.000
_cell.length_b   1.000
_cell.length_c   1.000
_cell.angle_alpha   90.00
_cell.angle_beta   90.00
_cell.angle_gamma   90.00
#
_symmetry.space_group_name_H-M   'P 1'
#
loop_
_entity.id
_entity.type
_entity.pdbx_description
1 polymer ?
#
loop_
_entity_poly.entity_id
_entity_poly.type
_entity_poly.pdbx_seq_one_letter_code
_entity_poly.pdbx_strand_id
1 'polypeptide(L)' 'MSVNLDNRRNVGVLVALVVATVVVAAAGILWLRGNGEPLIVEVGYTLLVLLAAALAYDNYLIQ' A
#
# COMPACT_ATOMS: atom_id res chain seq x y z
N MET A 1 -15.13 -13.09 5.22
CA MET A 1 -15.15 -12.67 3.80
C MET A 1 -14.00 -13.36 3.08
N SER A 2 -14.28 -14.06 1.98
CA SER A 2 -13.30 -14.84 1.20
C SER A 2 -13.00 -14.09 -0.09
N VAL A 3 -11.72 -13.75 -0.32
CA VAL A 3 -11.29 -13.22 -1.61
C VAL A 3 -11.26 -14.39 -2.59
N ASN A 4 -12.11 -14.32 -3.62
CA ASN A 4 -12.17 -15.37 -4.63
C ASN A 4 -10.95 -15.26 -5.57
N LEU A 5 -9.88 -15.97 -5.21
CA LEU A 5 -8.58 -15.98 -5.90
C LEU A 5 -8.60 -16.77 -7.22
N ASP A 6 -9.66 -17.56 -7.48
CA ASP A 6 -9.84 -18.24 -8.77
C ASP A 6 -10.15 -17.26 -9.91
N ASN A 7 -10.62 -16.06 -9.59
CA ASN A 7 -10.84 -15.02 -10.58
C ASN A 7 -9.51 -14.30 -10.90
N ARG A 8 -8.95 -14.56 -12.11
CA ARG A 8 -7.70 -13.92 -12.58
C ARG A 8 -7.69 -12.39 -12.45
N ARG A 9 -8.86 -11.76 -12.54
CA ARG A 9 -9.02 -10.31 -12.35
C ARG A 9 -8.70 -9.87 -10.92
N ASN A 10 -9.15 -10.63 -9.91
CA ASN A 10 -8.92 -10.31 -8.50
C ASN A 10 -7.43 -10.48 -8.16
N VAL A 11 -6.78 -11.51 -8.70
CA VAL A 11 -5.33 -11.70 -8.54
C VAL A 11 -4.55 -10.55 -9.19
N GLY A 12 -4.94 -10.11 -10.39
CA GLY A 12 -4.32 -8.96 -11.05
C GLY A 12 -4.46 -7.65 -10.24
N VAL A 13 -5.66 -7.40 -9.69
CA VAL A 13 -5.91 -6.23 -8.83
C VAL A 13 -5.09 -6.31 -7.54
N LEU A 14 -5.03 -7.48 -6.90
CA LEU A 14 -4.22 -7.70 -5.71
C LEU A 14 -2.74 -7.40 -5.94
N VAL A 15 -2.17 -7.97 -7.01
CA VAL A 15 -0.76 -7.75 -7.37
C VAL A 15 -0.51 -6.26 -7.65
N ALA A 16 -1.40 -5.60 -8.39
CA ALA A 16 -1.29 -4.17 -8.66
C ALA A 16 -1.31 -3.33 -7.37
N LEU A 17 -2.21 -3.67 -6.42
CA LEU A 17 -2.30 -3.02 -5.11
C LEU A 17 -1.04 -3.18 -4.28
N VAL A 18 -0.49 -4.40 -4.22
CA VAL A 18 0.76 -4.67 -3.51
C VAL A 18 1.91 -3.87 -4.12
N VAL A 19 2.06 -3.91 -5.44
CA VAL A 19 3.12 -3.17 -6.15
C VAL A 19 2.96 -1.66 -5.92
N ALA A 20 1.76 -1.11 -6.05
CA ALA A 20 1.50 0.30 -5.80
C ALA A 20 1.84 0.71 -4.36
N THR A 21 1.48 -0.12 -3.38
CA THR A 21 1.78 0.12 -1.96
C THR A 21 3.29 0.20 -1.73
N VAL A 22 4.05 -0.74 -2.27
CA VAL A 22 5.52 -0.77 -2.14
C VAL A 22 6.14 0.46 -2.80
N VAL A 23 5.69 0.82 -4.01
CA VAL A 23 6.20 1.98 -4.74
C VAL A 23 5.94 3.28 -3.98
N VAL A 24 4.72 3.48 -3.48
CA VAL A 24 4.36 4.69 -2.72
C VAL A 24 5.12 4.77 -1.39
N ALA A 25 5.26 3.65 -0.68
CA ALA A 25 6.03 3.61 0.56
C ALA A 25 7.50 3.96 0.30
N ALA A 26 8.14 3.32 -0.69
CA ALA A 26 9.54 3.54 -1.01
C ALA A 26 9.81 4.97 -1.50
N ALA A 27 8.97 5.49 -2.41
CA ALA A 27 9.12 6.85 -2.92
C ALA A 27 8.98 7.90 -1.81
N GLY A 28 8.01 7.75 -0.92
CA GLY A 28 7.83 8.67 0.20
C GLY A 28 8.96 8.60 1.22
N ILE A 29 9.45 7.40 1.55
CA ILE A 29 10.62 7.25 2.45
C ILE A 29 11.86 7.92 1.83
N LEU A 30 12.14 7.69 0.54
CA LEU A 30 13.27 8.32 -0.15
C LEU A 30 13.17 9.84 -0.14
N TRP A 31 11.97 10.37 -0.36
CA TRP A 31 11.71 11.81 -0.32
C TRP A 31 11.89 12.39 1.09
N LEU A 32 11.33 11.76 2.13
CA LEU A 32 11.49 12.16 3.53
C LEU A 32 12.97 12.15 3.96
N ARG A 33 13.71 11.11 3.56
CA ARG A 33 15.16 11.01 3.80
C ARG A 33 15.94 12.12 3.10
N GLY A 34 15.58 12.46 1.87
CA GLY A 34 16.16 13.59 1.14
C GLY A 34 15.96 14.94 1.82
N ASN A 35 14.89 15.07 2.62
CA ASN A 35 14.58 16.28 3.39
C ASN A 35 15.15 16.28 4.81
N GLY A 36 15.83 15.20 5.24
CA GLY A 36 16.40 15.10 6.59
C GLY A 36 15.36 14.89 7.70
N GLU A 37 14.19 14.36 7.36
CA GLU A 37 13.12 14.08 8.31
C GLU A 37 13.53 12.99 9.32
N PRO A 38 13.05 13.04 10.57
CA PRO A 38 13.39 12.05 11.58
C PRO A 38 12.67 10.72 11.32
N LEU A 39 13.25 9.62 11.82
CA LEU A 39 12.74 8.25 11.63
C LEU A 39 11.25 8.10 12.03
N ILE A 40 10.79 8.83 13.04
CA ILE A 40 9.40 8.77 13.48
C ILE A 40 8.41 9.25 12.41
N VAL A 41 8.83 10.19 11.56
CA VAL A 41 8.04 10.68 10.43
C VAL A 41 8.00 9.63 9.31
N GLU A 42 9.12 8.95 9.04
CA GLU A 42 9.13 7.81 8.10
C GLU A 42 8.19 6.69 8.55
N VAL A 43 8.21 6.34 9.84
CA VAL A 43 7.32 5.32 10.42
C VAL A 43 5.85 5.75 10.32
N GLY A 44 5.55 7.01 10.69
CA GLY A 44 4.20 7.55 10.59
C GLY A 44 3.67 7.55 9.15
N TYR A 45 4.48 7.99 8.20
CA TYR A 45 4.15 7.95 6.78
C TYR A 45 3.88 6.53 6.29
N THR A 46 4.76 5.58 6.64
CA THR A 46 4.60 4.18 6.22
C THR A 46 3.31 3.58 6.79
N LEU A 47 2.96 3.89 8.05
CA LEU A 47 1.68 3.49 8.63
C LEU A 47 0.49 4.06 7.86
N LEU A 48 0.52 5.33 7.46
CA LEU A 48 -0.54 5.95 6.65
C LEU A 48 -0.70 5.25 5.30
N VAL A 49 0.41 4.89 4.64
CA VAL A 49 0.38 4.15 3.37
C VAL A 49 -0.26 2.78 3.56
N LEU A 50 0.08 2.06 4.64
CA LEU A 50 -0.51 0.75 4.94
C LEU A 50 -2.02 0.85 5.24
N LEU A 51 -2.45 1.88 5.97
CA LEU A 51 -3.87 2.13 6.23
C LEU A 51 -4.63 2.44 4.94
N ALA A 52 -4.06 3.27 4.06
CA ALA A 52 -4.64 3.56 2.75
C ALA A 52 -4.73 2.30 1.88
N ALA A 53 -3.69 1.45 1.89
CA ALA A 53 -3.69 0.18 1.18
C ALA A 53 -4.75 -0.78 1.73
N ALA A 54 -4.94 -0.84 3.05
CA ALA A 54 -5.98 -1.66 3.68
C ALA A 54 -7.39 -1.21 3.26
N LEU A 55 -7.66 0.09 3.25
CA LEU A 55 -8.93 0.65 2.78
C LEU A 55 -9.16 0.38 1.28
N ALA A 56 -8.12 0.49 0.47
CA ALA A 56 -8.21 0.17 -0.95
C ALA A 56 -8.46 -1.34 -1.16
N TYR A 57 -7.79 -2.19 -0.39
CA TYR A 57 -8.02 -3.63 -0.42
C TYR A 57 -9.48 -3.96 -0.11
N ASP A 58 -10.04 -3.39 0.96
CA ASP A 58 -11.43 -3.61 1.34
C ASP A 58 -12.39 -3.17 0.22
N ASN A 59 -12.20 -1.98 -0.34
CA ASN A 59 -13.09 -1.48 -1.41
C ASN A 59 -12.96 -2.21 -2.76
N TYR A 60 -11.76 -2.69 -3.13
CA TYR A 60 -11.49 -3.23 -4.47
C TYR A 60 -11.44 -4.75 -4.54
N LEU A 61 -11.13 -5.45 -3.45
CA LEU A 61 -10.98 -6.92 -3.41
C LEU A 61 -12.05 -7.61 -2.58
N ILE A 62 -12.67 -6.89 -1.64
CA ILE A 62 -13.80 -7.39 -0.85
C ILE A 62 -15.06 -6.70 -1.40
N GLN A 63 -15.80 -7.41 -2.25
CA GLN A 63 -17.17 -7.04 -2.63
C GLN A 63 -18.17 -7.91 -1.89
#